data_AF-A0A955JK61-F1
#
_entry.id   AF-A0A955JK61-F1
#
_cell.length_a   1.000
_cell.length_b   1.000
_cell.length_c   1.000
_cell.angle_alpha   90.00
_cell.angle_beta   90.00
_cell.angle_gamma   90.00
#
_symmetry.space_group_name_H-M   'P 1'
#
loop_
_entity.id
_entity.type
_entity.pdbx_description
1 polymer ?
#
loop_
_entity_poly.entity_id
_entity_poly.type
_entity_poly.pdbx_seq_one_letter_code
_entity_poly.pdbx_strand_id
1 'polypeptide(L)'
;MAKSSFFRDHILLLLLSINGFLALGGVIFVLARLGSAHGSGYIVQYRSSLGVDAFEQGTVSGILIFLAFMVLVFTVGAFLSLRAYKLSRNIALIVQSMTALLLVLSIIVSGALLLLH
;
A
#
# COMPACT_ATOMS: atom_id res chain seq x y z
N MET A 1 17.69 -0.95 28.51
CA MET A 1 16.51 -1.80 28.76
C MET A 1 15.26 -1.03 28.35
N ALA A 2 14.62 -1.35 27.21
CA ALA A 2 13.38 -0.68 26.77
C ALA A 2 12.48 -1.59 25.91
N LYS A 3 12.70 -2.91 25.95
CA LYS A 3 12.04 -3.90 25.07
C LYS A 3 10.67 -4.35 25.62
N SER A 4 10.43 -4.24 26.92
CA SER A 4 9.23 -4.79 27.59
C SER A 4 7.99 -3.89 27.52
N SER A 5 8.12 -2.61 27.18
CA SER A 5 6.96 -1.70 27.12
C SER A 5 6.23 -1.81 25.78
N PHE A 6 6.95 -1.95 24.66
CA PHE A 6 6.35 -2.03 23.32
C PHE A 6 5.41 -3.23 23.17
N PHE A 7 5.80 -4.38 23.70
CA PHE A 7 4.99 -5.61 23.66
C PHE A 7 3.81 -5.62 24.63
N ARG A 8 3.76 -4.68 25.56
CA ARG A 8 2.65 -4.54 26.51
C ARG A 8 1.58 -3.58 26.02
N ASP A 9 1.91 -2.76 25.02
CA ASP A 9 0.97 -1.86 24.38
C ASP A 9 0.17 -2.61 23.31
N HIS A 10 -0.88 -3.29 23.75
CA HIS A 10 -1.77 -4.07 22.87
C HIS A 10 -2.31 -3.24 21.69
N ILE A 11 -2.49 -1.92 21.87
CA ILE A 11 -2.96 -1.01 20.81
C ILE A 11 -1.92 -0.87 19.69
N LEU A 12 -0.63 -0.73 20.01
CA LEU A 12 0.42 -0.62 19.01
C LEU A 12 0.62 -1.94 18.26
N LEU A 13 0.58 -3.06 18.98
CA LEU A 13 0.64 -4.39 18.37
C LEU A 13 -0.57 -4.65 17.46
N LEU A 14 -1.76 -4.24 17.89
CA LEU A 14 -2.98 -4.33 17.10
C LEU A 14 -2.85 -3.50 15.81
N LEU A 15 -2.44 -2.23 15.92
CA LEU A 15 -2.24 -1.36 14.75
C LEU A 15 -1.13 -1.88 13.83
N LEU A 16 -0.06 -2.45 14.38
CA LEU A 16 0.99 -3.08 13.58
C LEU A 16 0.48 -4.30 12.82
N SER A 17 -0.34 -5.13 13.47
CA SER A 17 -0.99 -6.28 12.83
C SER A 17 -1.98 -5.83 11.75
N ILE A 18 -2.79 -4.80 12.01
CA ILE A 18 -3.73 -4.23 11.02
C ILE A 18 -2.97 -3.70 9.81
N ASN A 19 -1.88 -2.96 10.02
CA ASN A 19 -1.05 -2.45 8.93
C ASN A 19 -0.36 -3.58 8.15
N GLY A 20 0.07 -4.65 8.83
CA GLY A 20 0.61 -5.83 8.18
C GLY A 20 -0.44 -6.53 7.32
N PHE A 21 -1.67 -6.67 7.84
CA PHE A 21 -2.79 -7.24 7.10
C PHE A 21 -3.19 -6.37 5.90
N LEU A 22 -3.22 -5.04 6.06
CA LEU A 22 -3.48 -4.10 4.97
C LEU A 22 -2.40 -4.17 3.89
N ALA A 23 -1.13 -4.21 4.26
CA ALA A 23 -0.03 -4.31 3.31
C ALA A 23 -0.08 -5.64 2.54
N LEU A 24 -0.21 -6.77 3.24
CA LEU A 24 -0.31 -8.09 2.61
C LEU A 24 -1.59 -8.23 1.77
N GLY A 25 -2.73 -7.81 2.30
CA GLY A 25 -4.01 -7.83 1.61
C GLY A 25 -3.99 -6.94 0.36
N GLY A 26 -3.41 -5.74 0.46
CA GLY A 26 -3.23 -4.83 -0.67
C GLY A 26 -2.32 -5.41 -1.75
N VAL A 27 -1.19 -6.00 -1.36
CA VAL A 27 -0.29 -6.72 -2.26
C VAL A 27 -1.01 -7.84 -3.01
N ILE A 28 -1.72 -8.71 -2.28
CA ILE A 28 -2.47 -9.84 -2.87
C ILE A 28 -3.58 -9.31 -3.76
N PHE A 29 -4.30 -8.28 -3.35
CA PHE A 29 -5.37 -7.65 -4.14
C PHE A 29 -4.85 -7.13 -5.48
N VAL A 30 -3.74 -6.38 -5.46
CA VAL A 30 -3.10 -5.85 -6.67
C VAL A 30 -2.62 -6.99 -7.58
N LEU A 31 -1.96 -8.01 -7.03
CA LEU A 31 -1.49 -9.17 -7.77
C LEU A 31 -2.64 -10.00 -8.37
N ALA A 32 -3.72 -10.21 -7.62
CA ALA A 32 -4.89 -10.94 -8.08
C ALA A 32 -5.59 -10.20 -9.23
N ARG A 33 -5.71 -8.87 -9.13
CA ARG A 33 -6.24 -8.02 -10.22
C ARG A 33 -5.36 -8.08 -11.47
N LEU A 34 -4.05 -8.06 -11.30
CA LEU A 34 -3.09 -8.17 -12.39
C LEU A 34 -3.14 -9.55 -13.06
N GLY A 35 -3.24 -10.63 -12.28
CA GLY A 35 -3.37 -12.00 -12.82
C GLY A 35 -4.71 -12.27 -13.51
N SER A 36 -5.78 -11.59 -13.08
CA SER A 36 -7.11 -11.66 -13.72
C SER A 36 -7.15 -10.88 -15.04
N ALA A 37 -6.31 -9.86 -15.20
CA ALA A 37 -6.10 -9.15 -16.45
C ALA A 37 -5.21 -10.01 -17.37
N HIS A 38 -5.83 -10.91 -18.14
CA HIS A 38 -5.15 -11.83 -19.06
C HIS A 38 -4.46 -11.05 -20.19
N GLY A 39 -3.20 -10.64 -19.98
CA GLY A 39 -2.28 -10.25 -21.04
C GLY A 39 -2.50 -8.90 -21.75
N SER A 40 -3.56 -8.14 -21.44
CA SER A 40 -3.69 -6.75 -21.89
C SER A 40 -3.43 -5.80 -20.72
N GLY A 41 -2.44 -4.92 -20.85
CA GLY A 41 -2.13 -3.90 -19.85
C GLY A 41 -3.29 -2.91 -19.63
N TYR A 42 -3.17 -2.12 -18.57
CA TYR A 42 -4.19 -1.16 -18.13
C TYR A 42 -4.34 0.04 -19.07
N ILE A 43 -5.53 0.58 -19.30
CA ILE A 43 -5.68 1.76 -20.16
C ILE A 43 -5.09 2.99 -19.47
N VAL A 44 -3.94 3.48 -19.94
CA VAL A 44 -3.24 4.64 -19.36
C VAL A 44 -3.64 5.95 -20.02
N GLN A 45 -3.92 5.93 -21.33
CA GLN A 45 -4.36 7.11 -22.08
C GLN A 45 -5.35 6.73 -23.17
N TYR A 46 -6.41 7.53 -23.30
CA TYR A 46 -7.26 7.56 -24.50
C TYR A 46 -6.69 8.61 -25.46
N ARG A 47 -6.12 8.17 -26.59
CA ARG A 47 -5.66 9.08 -27.65
C ARG A 47 -6.71 9.16 -28.75
N SER A 48 -7.46 10.26 -28.78
CA SER A 48 -8.47 10.52 -29.82
C SER A 48 -7.92 10.62 -31.25
N SER A 49 -6.60 10.67 -31.45
CA SER A 49 -5.94 10.78 -32.76
C SER A 49 -5.73 9.45 -33.51
N LEU A 50 -6.01 8.29 -32.89
CA LEU A 50 -5.69 6.96 -33.46
C LEU A 50 -6.93 6.09 -33.76
N GLY A 51 -8.15 6.62 -33.64
CA GLY A 51 -9.40 5.90 -33.92
C GLY A 51 -9.94 5.11 -32.71
N VAL A 52 -11.00 4.32 -32.95
CA VAL A 52 -11.88 3.70 -31.94
C VAL A 52 -11.16 2.70 -30.99
N ASP A 53 -9.94 2.27 -31.33
CA ASP A 53 -9.14 1.29 -30.58
C ASP A 53 -7.83 1.86 -29.98
N ALA A 54 -7.73 3.18 -29.80
CA ALA A 54 -6.52 3.86 -29.35
C ALA A 54 -6.34 3.90 -27.82
N PHE A 55 -6.44 2.75 -27.18
CA PHE A 55 -6.16 2.59 -25.75
C PHE A 55 -4.69 2.22 -25.55
N GLU A 56 -3.88 3.15 -25.03
CA GLU A 56 -2.50 2.82 -24.67
C GLU A 56 -2.50 1.94 -23.42
N GLN A 57 -2.07 0.69 -23.57
CA GLN A 57 -1.90 -0.24 -22.47
C GLN A 57 -0.67 0.17 -21.64
N GLY A 58 -0.94 0.76 -20.50
CA GLY A 58 -0.03 0.97 -19.38
C GLY A 58 0.77 -0.25 -19.04
N THR A 59 2.08 -0.02 -19.02
CA THR A 59 3.09 -1.00 -18.68
C THR A 59 2.89 -1.54 -17.26
N VAL A 60 3.02 -2.86 -17.12
CA VAL A 60 2.97 -3.60 -15.83
C VAL A 60 3.86 -2.97 -14.74
N SER A 61 4.88 -2.21 -15.14
CA SER A 61 5.78 -1.46 -14.24
C SER A 61 5.05 -0.45 -13.34
N GLY A 62 3.97 0.20 -13.81
CA GLY A 62 3.20 1.14 -12.99
C GLY A 62 2.55 0.46 -11.78
N ILE A 63 2.05 -0.76 -11.98
CA ILE A 63 1.40 -1.56 -10.93
C ILE A 63 2.44 -2.17 -9.98
N LEU A 64 3.59 -2.59 -10.49
CA LEU A 64 4.71 -3.04 -9.67
C LEU A 64 5.26 -1.93 -8.76
N ILE A 65 5.17 -0.66 -9.18
CA ILE A 65 5.54 0.48 -8.33
C ILE A 65 4.61 0.64 -7.12
N PHE A 66 3.30 0.39 -7.29
CA PHE A 66 2.36 0.39 -6.16
C PHE A 66 2.65 -0.74 -5.17
N LEU A 67 3.02 -1.91 -5.68
CA LEU A 67 3.45 -3.04 -4.86
C LEU A 67 4.68 -2.66 -4.03
N ALA A 68 5.71 -2.13 -4.68
CA ALA A 68 6.94 -1.67 -4.01
C ALA A 68 6.64 -0.56 -2.99
N PHE A 69 5.75 0.37 -3.34
CA PHE A 69 5.32 1.46 -2.46
C PHE A 69 4.62 0.93 -1.19
N MET A 70 3.69 -0.02 -1.29
CA MET A 70 3.02 -0.61 -0.12
C MET A 70 4.02 -1.30 0.82
N VAL A 71 4.98 -2.07 0.27
CA VAL A 71 6.03 -2.72 1.06
C VAL A 71 6.92 -1.69 1.74
N LEU A 72 7.30 -0.63 1.03
CA LEU A 72 8.14 0.44 1.56
C LEU A 72 7.41 1.20 2.68
N VAL A 73 6.15 1.59 2.47
CA VAL A 73 5.35 2.29 3.49
C VAL A 73 5.20 1.45 4.75
N PHE A 74 4.93 0.15 4.61
CA PHE A 74 4.82 -0.75 5.77
C PHE A 74 6.16 -0.87 6.52
N THR A 75 7.26 -1.14 5.81
CA THR A 75 8.57 -1.35 6.42
C THR A 75 9.11 -0.07 7.08
N VAL A 76 9.01 1.07 6.40
CA VAL A 76 9.42 2.36 6.95
C VAL A 76 8.51 2.74 8.12
N GLY A 77 7.20 2.61 8.00
CA GLY A 77 6.24 2.91 9.07
C GLY A 77 6.49 2.07 10.33
N ALA A 78 6.73 0.77 10.18
CA ALA A 78 7.07 -0.13 11.28
C ALA A 78 8.42 0.21 11.92
N PHE A 79 9.45 0.52 11.13
CA PHE A 79 10.75 0.92 11.66
C PHE A 79 10.69 2.26 12.39
N LEU A 80 9.96 3.22 11.82
CA LEU A 80 9.80 4.55 12.38
C LEU A 80 8.96 4.51 13.67
N SER A 81 7.94 3.66 13.76
CA SER A 81 7.14 3.51 15.00
C SER A 81 7.94 2.87 16.14
N LEU A 82 8.81 1.89 15.84
CA LEU A 82 9.75 1.33 16.81
C LEU A 82 10.74 2.38 17.35
N ARG A 83 11.22 3.27 16.47
CA ARG A 83 12.13 4.35 16.88
C ARG A 83 11.39 5.46 17.64
N ALA A 84 10.21 5.84 17.18
CA ALA A 84 9.35 6.84 17.81
C ALA A 84 8.88 6.42 19.21
N TYR A 85 8.70 5.11 19.45
CA TYR A 85 8.30 4.60 20.76
C TYR A 85 9.36 4.85 21.85
N LYS A 86 10.64 5.01 21.47
CA LYS A 86 11.68 5.44 22.41
C LYS A 86 11.52 6.89 22.88
N LEU A 87 10.85 7.73 22.08
CA LEU A 87 10.64 9.14 22.37
C LEU A 87 9.32 9.37 23.11
N SER A 88 8.20 8.92 22.54
CA SER A 88 6.92 8.87 23.24
C SER A 88 5.94 7.90 22.58
N ARG A 89 5.08 7.29 23.41
CA ARG A 89 4.00 6.40 22.97
C ARG A 89 3.06 7.08 21.96
N ASN A 90 2.74 8.35 22.20
CA ASN A 90 1.79 9.09 21.35
C ASN A 90 2.33 9.30 19.93
N ILE A 91 3.63 9.58 19.78
CA ILE A 91 4.24 9.73 18.45
C ILE A 91 4.23 8.39 17.71
N ALA A 92 4.52 7.28 18.40
CA ALA A 92 4.46 5.94 17.79
C ALA A 92 3.05 5.60 17.29
N LEU A 93 2.01 5.95 18.05
CA LEU A 93 0.61 5.76 17.64
C LEU A 93 0.24 6.60 16.42
N ILE A 94 0.66 7.87 16.37
CA ILE A 94 0.42 8.76 15.23
C ILE A 94 1.13 8.24 13.97
N VAL A 95 2.39 7.81 14.09
CA VAL A 95 3.13 7.24 12.95
C VAL A 95 2.43 5.98 12.42
N GLN A 96 1.98 5.11 13.33
CA GLN A 96 1.32 3.87 12.95
C GLN A 96 -0.07 4.12 12.33
N SER A 97 -0.83 5.12 12.79
CA SER A 97 -2.11 5.49 12.19
C SER A 97 -1.95 6.18 10.84
N MET A 98 -0.93 7.02 10.66
CA MET A 98 -0.59 7.60 9.36
C MET A 98 -0.15 6.52 8.35
N THR A 99 0.59 5.51 8.80
CA THR A 99 0.94 4.35 7.96
C THR A 99 -0.32 3.60 7.51
N ALA A 100 -1.29 3.41 8.41
CA ALA A 100 -2.57 2.78 8.07
C ALA A 100 -3.31 3.57 6.98
N LEU A 101 -3.40 4.88 7.15
CA LEU A 101 -4.06 5.78 6.21
C LEU A 101 -3.39 5.73 4.83
N LEU A 102 -2.06 5.77 4.77
CA LEU A 102 -1.31 5.67 3.51
C LEU A 102 -1.52 4.33 2.80
N LEU A 103 -1.53 3.21 3.55
CA LEU A 103 -1.80 1.89 2.98
C LEU A 103 -3.22 1.82 2.42
N VAL A 104 -4.22 2.31 3.16
CA VAL A 104 -5.62 2.34 2.69
C VAL A 104 -5.75 3.19 1.42
N LEU A 105 -5.18 4.40 1.38
CA LEU A 105 -5.20 5.22 0.17
C LEU A 105 -4.51 4.51 -0.99
N SER A 106 -3.37 3.86 -0.75
CA SER A 106 -2.66 3.12 -1.80
C SER A 106 -3.51 1.97 -2.35
N ILE A 107 -4.27 1.27 -1.50
CA ILE A 107 -5.21 0.23 -1.93
C ILE A 107 -6.32 0.83 -2.78
N ILE A 108 -6.93 1.94 -2.34
CA ILE A 108 -8.01 2.60 -3.09
C ILE A 108 -7.50 3.13 -4.43
N VAL A 109 -6.36 3.82 -4.46
CA VAL A 109 -5.78 4.38 -5.69
C VAL A 109 -5.37 3.27 -6.65
N SER A 110 -4.69 2.23 -6.16
CA SER A 110 -4.38 1.06 -6.99
C SER A 110 -5.67 0.42 -7.51
N GLY A 111 -6.68 0.25 -6.67
CA GLY A 111 -8.00 -0.25 -7.05
C GLY A 111 -8.71 0.62 -8.08
N ALA A 112 -8.63 1.94 -8.01
CA ALA A 112 -9.25 2.88 -8.94
C ALA A 112 -8.54 2.92 -10.29
N LEU A 113 -7.20 2.94 -10.29
CA LEU A 113 -6.40 2.75 -11.51
C LEU A 113 -6.70 1.40 -12.13
N LEU A 114 -6.88 0.38 -11.29
CA LEU A 114 -7.26 -0.96 -11.72
C LEU A 114 -8.75 -1.04 -12.13
N LEU A 115 -9.64 -0.18 -11.66
CA LEU A 115 -11.04 -0.22 -12.05
C LEU A 115 -11.26 0.42 -13.42
N LEU A 116 -10.36 1.31 -13.82
CA LEU A 116 -10.37 2.00 -15.12
C LEU A 116 -9.88 1.09 -16.27
N HIS A 117 -10.43 -0.12 -16.33
CA HIS A 117 -10.54 -0.91 -17.55
C HIS A 117 -11.72 -0.40 -18.37
#